data_AF-A0A8B8AWQ6-F1
#
_entry.id   AF-A0A8B8AWQ6-F1
#
_cell.length_a   1.000
_cell.length_b   1.000
_cell.length_c   1.000
_cell.angle_alpha   90.00
_cell.angle_beta   90.00
_cell.angle_gamma   90.00
#
_symmetry.space_group_name_H-M   'P 1'
#
loop_
_entity.id
_entity.type
_entity.pdbx_description
1 polymer ?
#
loop_
_entity_poly.entity_id
_entity_poly.type
_entity_poly.pdbx_seq_one_letter_code
_entity_poly.pdbx_strand_id
1 'polypeptide(L)'
;MECPFNKTQWKQRSLEFSCQNVDVYHCLLLEDKTDVKEVCLERSLLNERQCPVLTHRGYLHWLDCNITGCPEKFYTSDEIYNYPVCLRKMPSPIESHSHYSKQLFIGLGVGTPLFLLLLVAFIWLYIHFRQRKRNADPVDEEAMQCLREVEDNAAVESVLPELRREKIYLISGKLGNGVSTTAKKAIERLWGENPDWKCHFLNYRDIPSLSLSERFILFVDGWFGLWNENPCEEEDVKRSLQYLRQQVDIFQDFKVVLGVREDIYEKYKIIFKNILLVRGRFDLDNARVRREEELEDHFRRAFESWNCKKGNCKCKGLDFRRITHRYEDVGDHLIIDILAKNHQLISKYLECGNLLDTLLSHFDALHKKKRMLFECLMYIVIKGKFKQDDIVNEDVKDNFGFSITNDSFKKCKLLQKYTKNMSVAELVSVHGEDMSHDSETGYLVFRHVFLYLAAFHSLFRMYPTKTMKYCNIDAILQIVRPQTIPNEEGDSIKFCIKADNKAVKFFYKEVVKQKGLEDAYKDHPLVKHAIGTEV
;
A
#
# COMPACT_ATOMS: atom_id res chain seq x y z
N MET A 1 24.46 27.99 -7.35
CA MET A 1 24.48 26.57 -7.80
C MET A 1 23.73 26.50 -9.12
N GLU A 2 24.22 25.70 -10.07
CA GLU A 2 23.60 25.50 -11.38
C GLU A 2 23.00 24.09 -11.44
N CYS A 3 21.72 24.00 -11.83
CA CYS A 3 21.08 22.72 -12.07
C CYS A 3 21.66 22.03 -13.32
N PRO A 4 21.64 20.68 -13.38
CA PRO A 4 21.98 19.95 -14.59
C PRO A 4 21.06 20.32 -15.77
N PHE A 5 21.65 20.54 -16.95
CA PHE A 5 20.90 20.82 -18.19
C PHE A 5 20.91 19.66 -19.19
N ASN A 6 21.48 18.51 -18.79
CA ASN A 6 21.45 17.29 -19.59
C ASN A 6 21.61 16.05 -18.70
N LYS A 7 21.31 14.89 -19.28
CA LYS A 7 21.31 13.58 -18.60
C LYS A 7 22.67 13.21 -18.00
N THR A 8 23.78 13.58 -18.65
CA THR A 8 25.13 13.24 -18.17
C THR A 8 25.47 14.02 -16.90
N GLN A 9 25.22 15.33 -16.91
CA GLN A 9 25.38 16.18 -15.73
C GLN A 9 24.45 15.74 -14.61
N TRP A 10 23.21 15.40 -14.92
CA TRP A 10 22.23 14.94 -13.93
C TRP A 10 22.69 13.64 -13.27
N LYS A 11 23.17 12.67 -14.04
CA LYS A 11 23.69 11.40 -13.52
C LYS A 11 24.90 11.60 -12.60
N GLN A 12 25.80 12.50 -12.97
CA GLN A 12 26.96 12.79 -12.13
C GLN A 12 26.52 13.41 -10.81
N ARG A 13 25.64 14.42 -10.85
CA ARG A 13 25.15 15.10 -9.64
C ARG A 13 24.29 14.20 -8.77
N SER A 14 23.48 13.32 -9.36
CA SER A 14 22.68 12.36 -8.60
C SER A 14 23.53 11.32 -7.86
N LEU A 15 24.64 10.88 -8.45
CA LEU A 15 25.62 10.03 -7.77
C LEU A 15 26.31 10.77 -6.61
N GLU A 16 26.71 12.03 -6.82
CA GLU A 16 27.30 12.88 -5.77
C GLU A 16 26.33 13.13 -4.61
N PHE A 17 25.03 13.32 -4.91
CA PHE A 17 24.01 13.66 -3.91
C PHE A 17 23.45 12.42 -3.16
N SER A 18 23.59 11.22 -3.73
CA SER A 18 23.33 9.93 -3.06
C SER A 18 21.97 9.81 -2.34
N CYS A 19 20.88 10.07 -3.07
CA CYS A 19 19.51 9.90 -2.54
C CYS A 19 19.23 8.44 -2.11
N GLN A 20 18.46 8.27 -1.03
CA GLN A 20 18.14 6.96 -0.45
C GLN A 20 16.65 6.59 -0.66
N ASN A 21 16.35 5.30 -0.67
CA ASN A 21 14.99 4.75 -0.77
C ASN A 21 14.32 4.99 -2.14
N VAL A 22 13.07 5.47 -2.16
CA VAL A 22 12.31 5.81 -3.38
C VAL A 22 12.63 7.21 -3.90
N ASP A 23 13.36 8.01 -3.11
CA ASP A 23 13.71 9.37 -3.46
C ASP A 23 14.78 9.38 -4.55
N VAL A 24 14.58 10.25 -5.53
CA VAL A 24 15.53 10.50 -6.61
C VAL A 24 16.03 11.94 -6.52
N TYR A 25 17.22 12.16 -7.06
CA TYR A 25 17.82 13.50 -7.08
C TYR A 25 17.02 14.41 -8.01
N HIS A 26 16.63 15.55 -7.46
CA HIS A 26 15.99 16.63 -8.17
C HIS A 26 16.79 17.92 -8.04
N CYS A 27 16.74 18.75 -9.06
CA CYS A 27 17.11 20.16 -8.99
C CYS A 27 15.90 20.97 -9.46
N LEU A 28 15.18 21.58 -8.51
CA LEU A 28 13.88 22.20 -8.76
C LEU A 28 13.95 23.70 -8.52
N LEU A 29 13.16 24.45 -9.27
CA LEU A 29 12.90 25.86 -8.99
C LEU A 29 12.02 25.98 -7.73
N LEU A 30 12.32 26.94 -6.86
CA LEU A 30 11.44 27.27 -5.74
C LEU A 30 10.12 27.84 -6.27
N GLU A 31 9.03 27.65 -5.52
CA GLU A 31 7.69 28.11 -5.89
C GLU A 31 7.61 29.62 -6.18
N ASP A 32 8.43 30.43 -5.50
CA ASP A 32 8.56 31.87 -5.71
C ASP A 32 9.37 32.25 -6.98
N LYS A 33 9.91 31.25 -7.69
CA LYS A 33 10.73 31.37 -8.92
C LYS A 33 12.03 32.16 -8.74
N THR A 34 12.50 32.34 -7.50
CA THR A 34 13.68 33.16 -7.21
C THR A 34 14.98 32.37 -7.27
N ASP A 35 14.96 31.10 -6.87
CA ASP A 35 16.14 30.25 -6.81
C ASP A 35 15.84 28.80 -7.17
N VAL A 36 16.89 27.99 -7.32
CA VAL A 36 16.81 26.54 -7.54
C VAL A 36 17.45 25.81 -6.37
N LYS A 37 16.92 24.63 -6.02
CA LYS A 37 17.40 23.81 -4.92
C LYS A 37 17.57 22.35 -5.34
N GLU A 38 18.70 21.78 -4.96
CA GLU A 38 18.96 20.34 -5.07
C GLU A 38 18.35 19.62 -3.87
N VAL A 39 17.58 18.56 -4.11
CA VAL A 39 16.83 17.84 -3.07
C VAL A 39 16.58 16.39 -3.49
N CYS A 40 16.47 15.48 -2.51
CA CYS A 40 15.97 14.13 -2.71
C CYS A 40 14.48 14.12 -2.40
N LEU A 41 13.67 13.76 -3.40
CA LEU A 41 12.22 13.62 -3.27
C LEU A 41 11.76 12.43 -4.09
N GLU A 42 10.60 11.90 -3.73
CA GLU A 42 9.91 10.90 -4.54
C GLU A 42 9.66 11.44 -5.96
N ARG A 43 9.80 10.56 -6.95
CA ARG A 43 9.56 10.90 -8.35
C ARG A 43 8.06 11.08 -8.58
N SER A 44 7.67 12.17 -9.24
CA SER A 44 6.29 12.42 -9.65
C SER A 44 6.15 12.51 -11.18
N LEU A 45 5.06 11.99 -11.72
CA LEU A 45 4.72 12.16 -13.13
C LEU A 45 4.03 13.53 -13.33
N LEU A 46 4.54 14.32 -14.27
CA LEU A 46 3.96 15.62 -14.63
C LEU A 46 3.26 15.53 -15.97
N ASN A 47 2.12 16.23 -16.08
CA ASN A 47 1.40 16.32 -17.34
C ASN A 47 2.15 17.23 -18.34
N GLU A 48 1.70 17.19 -19.59
CA GLU A 48 2.12 18.19 -20.58
C GLU A 48 1.90 19.61 -20.04
N ARG A 49 2.81 20.52 -20.41
CA ARG A 49 2.81 21.93 -20.01
C ARG A 49 2.88 22.17 -18.49
N GLN A 50 3.35 21.21 -17.68
CA GLN A 50 3.58 21.43 -16.24
C GLN A 50 5.07 21.41 -15.91
N CYS A 51 5.51 22.32 -15.04
CA CYS A 51 6.87 22.37 -14.49
C CYS A 51 6.85 22.08 -12.98
N PRO A 52 7.66 21.14 -12.47
CA PRO A 52 7.77 20.88 -11.05
C PRO A 52 8.47 22.04 -10.34
N VAL A 53 7.97 22.39 -9.17
CA VAL A 53 8.56 23.37 -8.26
C VAL A 53 8.63 22.80 -6.85
N LEU A 54 9.57 23.32 -6.07
CA LEU A 54 9.71 22.99 -4.65
C LEU A 54 8.99 24.05 -3.82
N THR A 55 7.98 23.62 -3.06
CA THR A 55 7.26 24.51 -2.14
C THR A 55 8.15 24.90 -0.96
N HIS A 56 7.84 26.01 -0.28
CA HIS A 56 8.54 26.41 0.94
C HIS A 56 8.45 25.36 2.07
N ARG A 57 7.47 24.47 2.01
CA ARG A 57 7.27 23.34 2.94
C ARG A 57 8.07 22.08 2.57
N GLY A 58 8.83 22.12 1.47
CA GLY A 58 9.77 21.07 1.11
C GLY A 58 9.20 19.90 0.30
N TYR A 59 7.96 19.98 -0.17
CA TYR A 59 7.37 18.98 -1.07
C TYR A 59 7.25 19.48 -2.50
N LEU A 60 7.13 18.53 -3.43
CA LEU A 60 6.98 18.76 -4.86
C LEU A 60 5.58 19.27 -5.20
N HIS A 61 5.51 20.36 -5.95
CA HIS A 61 4.29 20.88 -6.56
C HIS A 61 4.54 21.17 -8.05
N TRP A 62 3.55 21.67 -8.79
CA TRP A 62 3.70 21.98 -10.21
C TRP A 62 3.05 23.30 -10.58
N LEU A 63 3.61 23.97 -11.59
CA LEU A 63 3.10 25.21 -12.17
C LEU A 63 2.86 25.02 -13.66
N ASP A 64 1.83 25.67 -14.19
CA ASP A 64 1.57 25.69 -15.63
C ASP A 64 2.65 26.45 -16.40
N CYS A 65 3.01 25.91 -17.57
CA CYS A 65 4.08 26.37 -18.44
C CYS A 65 3.50 26.66 -19.83
N ASN A 66 3.43 27.95 -20.18
CA ASN A 66 2.79 28.45 -21.41
C ASN A 66 3.78 29.11 -22.39
N ILE A 67 5.06 28.74 -22.33
CA ILE A 67 6.12 29.33 -23.16
C ILE A 67 6.80 28.29 -24.06
N THR A 68 7.51 28.73 -25.08
CA THR A 68 8.21 27.83 -25.99
C THR A 68 9.27 27.02 -25.24
N GLY A 69 9.27 25.69 -25.43
CA GLY A 69 10.17 24.76 -24.76
C GLY A 69 9.60 24.07 -23.52
N CYS A 70 8.33 24.34 -23.17
CA CYS A 70 7.63 23.59 -22.12
C CYS A 70 7.45 22.10 -22.51
N PRO A 71 7.26 21.20 -21.53
CA PRO A 71 7.02 19.79 -21.79
C PRO A 71 5.82 19.55 -22.70
N GLU A 72 6.05 18.89 -23.84
CA GLU A 72 5.00 18.56 -24.82
C GLU A 72 4.40 17.16 -24.59
N LYS A 73 4.92 16.42 -23.62
CA LYS A 73 4.48 15.08 -23.24
C LYS A 73 4.67 14.89 -21.75
N PHE A 74 4.03 13.86 -21.21
CA PHE A 74 4.28 13.40 -19.85
C PHE A 74 5.76 13.10 -19.65
N TYR A 75 6.27 13.49 -18.50
CA TYR A 75 7.66 13.26 -18.11
C TYR A 75 7.76 13.15 -16.59
N THR A 76 8.85 12.59 -16.12
CA THR A 76 9.08 12.42 -14.68
C THR A 76 9.81 13.63 -14.10
N SER A 77 9.55 13.97 -12.84
CA SER A 77 10.07 15.18 -12.21
C SER A 77 11.61 15.24 -12.15
N ASP A 78 12.29 14.10 -12.11
CA ASP A 78 13.75 14.02 -12.16
C ASP A 78 14.32 14.19 -13.57
N GLU A 79 13.47 14.12 -14.61
CA GLU A 79 13.82 14.42 -16.00
C GLU A 79 13.71 15.91 -16.34
N ILE A 80 13.55 16.78 -15.34
CA ILE A 80 13.44 18.24 -15.51
C ILE A 80 14.60 18.86 -16.28
N TYR A 81 15.78 18.22 -16.27
CA TYR A 81 16.95 18.64 -17.06
C TYR A 81 16.68 18.65 -18.57
N ASN A 82 15.65 17.94 -19.06
CA ASN A 82 15.20 18.00 -20.46
C ASN A 82 14.44 19.29 -20.79
N TYR A 83 14.02 20.04 -19.78
CA TYR A 83 13.18 21.24 -19.92
C TYR A 83 13.80 22.44 -19.18
N PRO A 84 14.91 23.01 -19.70
CA PRO A 84 15.59 24.14 -19.07
C PRO A 84 14.69 25.35 -18.78
N VAL A 85 13.60 25.48 -19.55
CA VAL A 85 12.60 26.52 -19.38
C VAL A 85 11.93 26.50 -18.00
N CYS A 86 11.79 25.31 -17.40
CA CYS A 86 11.21 25.13 -16.06
C CYS A 86 12.16 25.54 -14.92
N LEU A 87 13.45 25.72 -15.22
CA LEU A 87 14.48 26.12 -14.25
C LEU A 87 14.83 27.60 -14.35
N ARG A 88 14.08 28.36 -15.15
CA ARG A 88 14.33 29.78 -15.41
C ARG A 88 13.86 30.62 -14.23
N LYS A 89 14.82 31.22 -13.52
CA LYS A 89 14.56 32.19 -12.44
C LYS A 89 13.93 33.47 -13.02
N MET A 90 13.00 34.10 -12.29
CA MET A 90 12.53 35.44 -12.63
C MET A 90 13.57 36.49 -12.19
N PRO A 91 14.06 37.35 -13.09
CA PRO A 91 14.89 38.48 -12.67
C PRO A 91 14.04 39.57 -12.01
N SER A 92 14.55 40.18 -10.93
CA SER A 92 14.06 41.48 -10.45
C SER A 92 14.15 42.53 -11.57
N PRO A 93 13.21 43.50 -11.65
CA PRO A 93 12.94 44.21 -12.88
C PRO A 93 13.95 45.33 -13.13
N ILE A 94 14.71 45.26 -14.24
CA ILE A 94 15.19 46.45 -14.98
C ILE A 94 15.20 46.14 -16.50
N GLU A 95 14.48 47.03 -17.20
CA GLU A 95 14.45 47.48 -18.59
C GLU A 95 15.51 47.07 -19.64
N SER A 96 14.99 46.62 -20.80
CA SER A 96 15.05 47.29 -22.12
C SER A 96 15.72 46.59 -23.32
N HIS A 97 14.94 46.59 -24.43
CA HIS A 97 15.29 46.72 -25.88
C HIS A 97 16.24 45.68 -26.55
N SER A 98 16.11 45.22 -27.81
CA SER A 98 15.34 45.60 -29.02
C SER A 98 15.54 44.58 -30.18
N HIS A 99 14.54 44.52 -31.09
CA HIS A 99 14.59 44.49 -32.59
C HIS A 99 14.99 43.25 -33.47
N TYR A 100 14.06 42.97 -34.44
CA TYR A 100 14.21 42.55 -35.88
C TYR A 100 14.82 41.17 -36.26
N SER A 101 14.48 40.40 -37.32
CA SER A 101 13.44 40.37 -38.38
C SER A 101 13.44 39.02 -39.15
N LYS A 102 12.33 38.73 -39.85
CA LYS A 102 12.05 37.90 -41.08
C LYS A 102 13.27 37.41 -41.93
N GLN A 103 13.29 36.33 -42.74
CA GLN A 103 12.29 35.57 -43.55
C GLN A 103 12.97 34.35 -44.26
N LEU A 104 12.19 33.26 -44.48
CA LEU A 104 11.97 32.44 -45.71
C LEU A 104 13.10 31.71 -46.52
N PHE A 105 12.83 30.44 -46.93
CA PHE A 105 12.98 29.83 -48.30
C PHE A 105 12.54 28.33 -48.26
N ILE A 106 11.35 27.95 -48.76
CA ILE A 106 10.95 27.30 -50.05
C ILE A 106 11.72 26.03 -50.47
N GLY A 107 10.98 24.92 -50.70
CA GLY A 107 11.38 23.78 -51.54
C GLY A 107 10.31 22.68 -51.66
N LEU A 108 9.53 22.70 -52.75
CA LEU A 108 8.65 21.62 -53.27
C LEU A 108 9.47 20.31 -53.49
N GLY A 109 8.96 19.09 -53.53
CA GLY A 109 7.70 18.51 -53.99
C GLY A 109 8.01 17.06 -54.45
N VAL A 110 6.98 16.23 -54.64
CA VAL A 110 7.01 14.78 -54.97
C VAL A 110 7.15 13.87 -53.75
N GLY A 111 6.08 13.78 -52.94
CA GLY A 111 5.97 12.82 -51.84
C GLY A 111 4.57 12.72 -51.24
N THR A 112 3.75 13.74 -51.48
CA THR A 112 2.38 13.89 -50.97
C THR A 112 1.43 12.74 -51.30
N PRO A 113 1.38 12.16 -52.52
CA PRO A 113 0.43 11.06 -52.79
C PRO A 113 0.85 9.75 -52.11
N LEU A 114 2.15 9.50 -51.95
CA LEU A 114 2.68 8.29 -51.30
C LEU A 114 2.52 8.36 -49.76
N PHE A 115 2.70 9.56 -49.20
CA PHE A 115 2.46 9.81 -47.78
C PHE A 115 0.98 9.67 -47.40
N LEU A 116 0.06 10.16 -48.25
CA LEU A 116 -1.38 10.01 -48.03
C LEU A 116 -1.83 8.54 -48.11
N LEU A 117 -1.29 7.74 -49.04
CA LEU A 117 -1.57 6.30 -49.11
C LEU A 117 -1.05 5.53 -47.88
N LEU A 118 0.15 5.87 -47.40
CA LEU A 118 0.70 5.28 -46.17
C LEU A 118 -0.11 5.66 -44.93
N LEU A 119 -0.62 6.90 -44.86
CA LEU A 119 -1.48 7.36 -43.77
C LEU A 119 -2.80 6.58 -43.73
N VAL A 120 -3.44 6.34 -44.88
CA VAL A 120 -4.69 5.56 -44.95
C VAL A 120 -4.45 4.11 -44.57
N ALA A 121 -3.35 3.49 -45.03
CA ALA A 121 -2.98 2.14 -44.63
C ALA A 121 -2.70 2.02 -43.12
N PHE A 122 -2.04 3.02 -42.52
CA PHE A 122 -1.81 3.09 -41.07
C PHE A 122 -3.11 3.25 -40.28
N ILE A 123 -4.03 4.10 -40.73
CA ILE A 123 -5.34 4.28 -40.10
C ILE A 123 -6.15 2.98 -40.18
N TRP A 124 -6.13 2.29 -41.32
CA TRP A 124 -6.82 1.02 -41.49
C TRP A 124 -6.22 -0.08 -40.60
N LEU A 125 -4.89 -0.21 -40.55
CA LEU A 125 -4.20 -1.13 -39.64
C LEU A 125 -4.48 -0.80 -38.18
N TYR A 126 -4.51 0.49 -37.81
CA TYR A 126 -4.85 0.94 -36.47
C TYR A 126 -6.28 0.55 -36.09
N ILE A 127 -7.27 0.78 -36.98
CA ILE A 127 -8.66 0.39 -36.76
C ILE A 127 -8.79 -1.14 -36.66
N HIS A 128 -8.11 -1.89 -37.53
CA HIS A 128 -8.12 -3.36 -37.50
C HIS A 128 -7.46 -3.90 -36.22
N PHE A 129 -6.35 -3.32 -35.75
CA PHE A 129 -5.73 -3.68 -34.48
C PHE A 129 -6.64 -3.32 -33.29
N ARG A 130 -7.32 -2.17 -33.34
CA ARG A 130 -8.24 -1.73 -32.28
C ARG A 130 -9.51 -2.59 -32.22
N GLN A 131 -10.03 -3.04 -33.36
CA GLN A 131 -11.14 -3.98 -33.42
C GLN A 131 -10.74 -5.38 -32.95
N ARG A 132 -9.52 -5.83 -33.28
CA ARG A 132 -8.99 -7.09 -32.76
C ARG A 132 -8.71 -7.04 -31.25
N LYS A 133 -8.34 -5.87 -30.71
CA LYS A 133 -8.16 -5.64 -29.26
C LYS A 133 -9.51 -5.57 -28.52
N ARG A 134 -10.56 -4.93 -29.08
CA ARG A 134 -11.91 -4.93 -28.49
C ARG A 134 -12.58 -6.31 -28.46
N ASN A 135 -12.26 -7.18 -29.41
CA ASN A 135 -12.72 -8.58 -29.42
C ASN A 135 -11.82 -9.52 -28.61
N ALA A 136 -10.77 -8.99 -28.01
CA ALA A 136 -9.80 -9.71 -27.19
C ALA A 136 -9.60 -9.02 -25.84
N ASP A 137 -10.60 -8.25 -25.36
CA ASP A 137 -10.73 -7.98 -23.93
C ASP A 137 -11.37 -9.23 -23.33
N PRO A 138 -10.62 -10.12 -22.65
CA PRO A 138 -11.26 -11.01 -21.72
C PRO A 138 -11.77 -10.10 -20.61
N VAL A 139 -13.06 -10.16 -20.31
CA VAL A 139 -13.50 -9.84 -18.96
C VAL A 139 -12.58 -10.63 -18.04
N ASP A 140 -11.90 -9.91 -17.16
CA ASP A 140 -10.75 -10.34 -16.36
C ASP A 140 -11.07 -11.60 -15.55
N GLU A 141 -10.91 -12.77 -16.17
CA GLU A 141 -11.12 -14.08 -15.57
C GLU A 141 -10.09 -14.33 -14.45
N GLU A 142 -8.93 -13.66 -14.45
CA GLU A 142 -7.90 -13.78 -13.41
C GLU A 142 -8.25 -12.99 -12.14
N ALA A 143 -8.86 -11.80 -12.26
CA ALA A 143 -9.49 -11.14 -11.11
C ALA A 143 -10.60 -12.02 -10.49
N MET A 144 -11.33 -12.75 -11.35
CA MET A 144 -12.39 -13.67 -10.94
C MET A 144 -11.85 -15.01 -10.37
N GLN A 145 -10.60 -15.37 -10.66
CA GLN A 145 -9.96 -16.59 -10.18
C GLN A 145 -9.26 -16.43 -8.82
N CYS A 146 -8.83 -15.21 -8.47
CA CYS A 146 -8.38 -14.86 -7.11
C CYS A 146 -9.54 -14.66 -6.10
N LEU A 147 -10.79 -14.61 -6.58
CA LEU A 147 -12.00 -14.32 -5.78
C LEU A 147 -12.96 -15.50 -5.62
N ARG A 148 -12.53 -16.75 -5.91
CA ARG A 148 -13.22 -17.94 -5.36
C ARG A 148 -12.91 -18.14 -3.86
N GLU A 149 -12.97 -17.06 -3.09
CA GLU A 149 -12.94 -17.11 -1.63
C GLU A 149 -14.37 -17.27 -1.13
N VAL A 150 -14.62 -18.40 -0.46
CA VAL A 150 -15.67 -18.71 0.52
C VAL A 150 -16.98 -17.94 0.41
N GLU A 151 -18.05 -18.60 -0.06
CA GLU A 151 -19.45 -18.18 0.13
C GLU A 151 -19.80 -18.00 1.63
N ASP A 152 -19.42 -16.88 2.24
CA ASP A 152 -19.98 -16.37 3.51
C ASP A 152 -21.41 -15.86 3.24
N ASN A 153 -22.29 -16.77 2.81
CA ASN A 153 -23.65 -16.45 2.41
C ASN A 153 -24.47 -15.88 3.58
N ALA A 154 -24.35 -16.42 4.79
CA ALA A 154 -25.13 -16.02 5.95
C ALA A 154 -24.75 -14.63 6.49
N ALA A 155 -23.45 -14.30 6.52
CA ALA A 155 -22.99 -12.95 6.85
C ALA A 155 -23.48 -11.95 5.80
N VAL A 156 -23.36 -12.29 4.52
CA VAL A 156 -23.87 -11.47 3.40
C VAL A 156 -25.39 -11.29 3.49
N GLU A 157 -26.17 -12.36 3.73
CA GLU A 157 -27.63 -12.29 3.91
C GLU A 157 -28.05 -11.41 5.10
N SER A 158 -27.20 -11.32 6.13
CA SER A 158 -27.45 -10.47 7.30
C SER A 158 -27.12 -9.00 7.02
N VAL A 159 -26.10 -8.74 6.20
CA VAL A 159 -25.63 -7.39 5.83
C VAL A 159 -26.49 -6.78 4.73
N LEU A 160 -26.96 -7.57 3.76
CA LEU A 160 -27.58 -7.08 2.53
C LEU A 160 -28.88 -6.26 2.75
N PRO A 161 -29.83 -6.66 3.64
CA PRO A 161 -31.03 -5.86 3.90
C PRO A 161 -30.71 -4.47 4.48
N GLU A 162 -29.70 -4.41 5.35
CA GLU A 162 -29.24 -3.17 5.96
C GLU A 162 -28.54 -2.28 4.93
N LEU A 163 -27.68 -2.86 4.08
CA LEU A 163 -27.05 -2.14 2.96
C LEU A 163 -28.06 -1.57 1.98
N ARG A 164 -29.20 -2.24 1.75
CA ARG A 164 -30.28 -1.68 0.91
C ARG A 164 -30.87 -0.42 1.55
N ARG A 165 -31.09 -0.43 2.87
CA ARG A 165 -31.76 0.65 3.60
C ARG A 165 -30.85 1.84 3.91
N GLU A 166 -29.63 1.58 4.36
CA GLU A 166 -28.75 2.63 4.89
C GLU A 166 -27.85 3.23 3.79
N LYS A 167 -27.54 4.53 3.90
CA LYS A 167 -26.52 5.19 3.04
C LYS A 167 -25.10 4.96 3.55
N ILE A 168 -24.92 4.87 4.87
CA ILE A 168 -23.63 4.66 5.51
C ILE A 168 -23.75 3.42 6.39
N TYR A 169 -22.93 2.42 6.10
CA TYR A 169 -22.92 1.16 6.83
C TYR A 169 -21.51 0.80 7.27
N LEU A 170 -21.37 0.21 8.46
CA LEU A 170 -20.08 -0.23 8.99
C LEU A 170 -20.09 -1.74 9.19
N ILE A 171 -19.05 -2.40 8.70
CA ILE A 171 -18.78 -3.81 8.95
C ILE A 171 -17.48 -3.89 9.74
N SER A 172 -17.53 -4.51 10.90
CA SER A 172 -16.37 -4.70 11.76
C SER A 172 -16.13 -6.16 12.14
N GLY A 173 -14.93 -6.42 12.64
CA GLY A 173 -14.54 -7.71 13.19
C GLY A 173 -13.03 -7.82 13.40
N LYS A 174 -12.58 -8.97 13.89
CA LYS A 174 -11.16 -9.29 14.06
C LYS A 174 -10.40 -9.28 12.74
N LEU A 175 -9.08 -9.15 12.88
CA LEU A 175 -8.16 -9.30 11.76
C LEU A 175 -8.34 -10.67 11.10
N GLY A 176 -8.62 -10.68 9.80
CA GLY A 176 -8.79 -11.93 9.05
C GLY A 176 -10.11 -12.65 9.29
N ASN A 177 -11.14 -11.98 9.84
CA ASN A 177 -12.46 -12.57 10.05
C ASN A 177 -13.44 -12.36 8.87
N GLY A 178 -12.94 -11.91 7.71
CA GLY A 178 -13.74 -11.78 6.48
C GLY A 178 -14.49 -10.47 6.30
N VAL A 179 -14.11 -9.38 6.99
CA VAL A 179 -14.72 -8.04 6.83
C VAL A 179 -14.76 -7.61 5.37
N SER A 180 -13.61 -7.53 4.72
CA SER A 180 -13.50 -7.07 3.32
C SER A 180 -14.19 -8.03 2.35
N THR A 181 -14.11 -9.35 2.59
CA THR A 181 -14.77 -10.37 1.75
C THR A 181 -16.29 -10.29 1.87
N THR A 182 -16.83 -10.17 3.09
CA THR A 182 -18.28 -10.01 3.32
C THR A 182 -18.79 -8.73 2.68
N ALA A 183 -18.08 -7.61 2.86
CA ALA A 183 -18.46 -6.33 2.29
C ALA A 183 -18.50 -6.38 0.76
N LYS A 184 -17.42 -6.89 0.13
CA LYS A 184 -17.33 -7.07 -1.32
C LYS A 184 -18.51 -7.84 -1.88
N LYS A 185 -18.80 -9.00 -1.31
CA LYS A 185 -19.89 -9.85 -1.79
C LYS A 185 -21.27 -9.24 -1.61
N ALA A 186 -21.51 -8.60 -0.46
CA ALA A 186 -22.78 -7.94 -0.22
C ALA A 186 -22.99 -6.76 -1.18
N ILE A 187 -21.92 -6.02 -1.48
CA ILE A 187 -21.93 -4.94 -2.47
C ILE A 187 -22.12 -5.48 -3.89
N GLU A 188 -21.45 -6.57 -4.27
CA GLU A 188 -21.62 -7.22 -5.58
C GLU A 188 -23.07 -7.66 -5.81
N ARG A 189 -23.72 -8.22 -4.79
CA ARG A 189 -25.15 -8.57 -4.88
C ARG A 189 -26.04 -7.35 -5.02
N LEU A 190 -25.80 -6.32 -4.21
CA LEU A 190 -26.54 -5.07 -4.30
C LEU A 190 -26.34 -4.39 -5.66
N TRP A 191 -25.14 -4.46 -6.22
CA TRP A 191 -24.81 -3.95 -7.55
C TRP A 191 -25.48 -4.78 -8.66
N GLY A 192 -25.57 -6.10 -8.52
CA GLY A 192 -26.34 -6.95 -9.43
C GLY A 192 -27.83 -6.61 -9.49
N GLU A 193 -28.39 -6.11 -8.38
CA GLU A 193 -29.76 -5.57 -8.32
C GLU A 193 -29.88 -4.16 -8.94
N ASN A 194 -28.76 -3.45 -9.10
CA ASN A 194 -28.69 -2.05 -9.50
C ASN A 194 -27.53 -1.80 -10.50
N PRO A 195 -27.61 -2.35 -11.73
CA PRO A 195 -26.47 -2.38 -12.67
C PRO A 195 -25.98 -0.99 -13.13
N ASP A 196 -26.82 0.04 -12.99
CA ASP A 196 -26.48 1.43 -13.32
C ASP A 196 -25.55 2.08 -12.27
N TRP A 197 -25.36 1.46 -11.12
CA TRP A 197 -24.48 1.98 -10.07
C TRP A 197 -23.02 1.62 -10.37
N LYS A 198 -22.09 2.50 -9.99
CA LYS A 198 -20.66 2.20 -10.00
C LYS A 198 -20.20 1.72 -8.64
N CYS A 199 -19.23 0.82 -8.62
CA CYS A 199 -18.66 0.26 -7.39
C CYS A 199 -17.14 0.46 -7.34
N HIS A 200 -16.62 0.93 -6.21
CA HIS A 200 -15.18 1.06 -5.96
C HIS A 200 -14.80 0.50 -4.58
N PHE A 201 -13.61 -0.11 -4.52
CA PHE A 201 -12.98 -0.63 -3.31
C PHE A 201 -11.66 0.11 -3.11
N LEU A 202 -11.52 0.85 -2.01
CA LEU A 202 -10.42 1.77 -1.81
C LEU A 202 -9.83 1.69 -0.41
N ASN A 203 -8.59 2.14 -0.28
CA ASN A 203 -8.05 2.55 1.00
C ASN A 203 -8.58 3.94 1.37
N TYR A 204 -8.74 4.24 2.66
CA TYR A 204 -9.22 5.56 3.11
C TYR A 204 -8.32 6.73 2.64
N ARG A 205 -7.04 6.49 2.35
CA ARG A 205 -6.10 7.49 1.83
C ARG A 205 -6.40 7.91 0.39
N ASP A 206 -7.07 7.06 -0.37
CA ASP A 206 -7.38 7.32 -1.79
C ASP A 206 -8.70 8.07 -1.98
N ILE A 207 -9.44 8.32 -0.90
CA ILE A 207 -10.72 9.02 -0.96
C ILE A 207 -10.59 10.43 -1.56
N PRO A 208 -9.63 11.29 -1.12
CA PRO A 208 -9.57 12.68 -1.58
C PRO A 208 -9.24 12.84 -3.07
N SER A 209 -8.68 11.82 -3.72
CA SER A 209 -8.30 11.86 -5.13
C SER A 209 -9.40 11.39 -6.09
N LEU A 210 -10.54 10.88 -5.58
CA LEU A 210 -11.61 10.38 -6.44
C LEU A 210 -12.50 11.50 -7.00
N SER A 211 -12.77 11.40 -8.30
CA SER A 211 -13.89 12.09 -8.94
C SER A 211 -15.14 11.21 -8.84
N LEU A 212 -16.03 11.56 -7.91
CA LEU A 212 -17.27 10.84 -7.67
C LEU A 212 -18.43 11.46 -8.47
N SER A 213 -19.37 10.63 -8.91
CA SER A 213 -20.63 11.11 -9.51
C SER A 213 -21.84 10.51 -8.79
N GLU A 214 -23.04 10.83 -9.27
CA GLU A 214 -24.28 10.24 -8.78
C GLU A 214 -24.33 8.73 -9.08
N ARG A 215 -24.97 7.92 -8.22
CA ARG A 215 -25.12 6.43 -8.29
C ARG A 215 -23.84 5.63 -8.04
N PHE A 216 -23.36 5.67 -6.79
CA PHE A 216 -22.12 4.99 -6.36
C PHE A 216 -22.29 4.15 -5.11
N ILE A 217 -21.59 3.01 -5.08
CA ILE A 217 -21.29 2.25 -3.86
C ILE A 217 -19.79 2.29 -3.64
N LEU A 218 -19.37 2.79 -2.48
CA LEU A 218 -17.97 2.87 -2.08
C LEU A 218 -17.71 1.94 -0.90
N PHE A 219 -16.77 1.02 -1.04
CA PHE A 219 -16.18 0.31 0.09
C PHE A 219 -14.84 0.94 0.46
N VAL A 220 -14.65 1.24 1.74
CA VAL A 220 -13.43 1.84 2.26
C VAL A 220 -12.86 1.01 3.39
N ASP A 221 -11.59 0.61 3.26
CA ASP A 221 -10.85 -0.23 4.20
C ASP A 221 -9.53 0.44 4.64
N GLY A 222 -8.79 -0.24 5.52
CA GLY A 222 -7.43 0.15 5.92
C GLY A 222 -7.34 1.33 6.89
N TRP A 223 -8.42 1.61 7.63
CA TRP A 223 -8.48 2.73 8.56
C TRP A 223 -7.37 2.69 9.61
N PHE A 224 -6.70 3.83 9.80
CA PHE A 224 -5.56 4.00 10.71
C PHE A 224 -4.36 3.12 10.35
N GLY A 225 -4.17 2.77 9.08
CA GLY A 225 -2.94 2.15 8.61
C GLY A 225 -3.12 0.78 7.99
N LEU A 226 -2.06 0.36 7.32
CA LEU A 226 -2.02 -0.81 6.45
C LEU A 226 -1.69 -2.09 7.19
N TRP A 227 -0.62 -2.07 7.99
CA TRP A 227 -0.13 -3.23 8.72
C TRP A 227 -0.78 -3.34 10.09
N ASN A 228 -0.94 -2.21 10.77
CA ASN A 228 -1.60 -2.12 12.06
C ASN A 228 -2.12 -0.69 12.29
N GLU A 229 -1.94 -0.10 13.48
CA GLU A 229 -2.47 1.22 13.82
C GLU A 229 -1.39 2.30 13.75
N ASN A 230 -1.60 3.35 12.95
CA ASN A 230 -0.79 4.56 12.93
C ASN A 230 -1.53 5.72 13.63
N PRO A 231 -1.13 6.11 14.85
CA PRO A 231 -1.80 7.18 15.58
C PRO A 231 -1.61 8.56 14.94
N CYS A 232 -0.59 8.73 14.10
CA CYS A 232 -0.31 10.01 13.44
C CYS A 232 -1.28 10.34 12.30
N GLU A 233 -2.11 9.38 11.88
CA GLU A 233 -3.00 9.52 10.71
C GLU A 233 -4.43 9.95 11.10
N GLU A 234 -4.63 10.35 12.36
CA GLU A 234 -5.94 10.75 12.86
C GLU A 234 -6.57 11.87 12.02
N GLU A 235 -5.80 12.90 11.66
CA GLU A 235 -6.30 14.02 10.86
C GLU A 235 -6.62 13.63 9.41
N ASP A 236 -5.86 12.69 8.82
CA ASP A 236 -6.16 12.17 7.49
C ASP A 236 -7.44 11.32 7.51
N VAL A 237 -7.63 10.51 8.54
CA VAL A 237 -8.89 9.77 8.75
C VAL A 237 -10.07 10.73 8.90
N LYS A 238 -9.94 11.79 9.71
CA LYS A 238 -10.99 12.81 9.86
C LYS A 238 -11.33 13.47 8.53
N ARG A 239 -10.32 13.85 7.73
CA ARG A 239 -10.50 14.46 6.42
C ARG A 239 -11.25 13.52 5.46
N SER A 240 -10.85 12.26 5.39
CA SER A 240 -11.52 11.26 4.55
C SER A 240 -12.97 11.04 4.98
N LEU A 241 -13.25 10.91 6.28
CA LEU A 241 -14.62 10.76 6.79
C LEU A 241 -15.49 12.01 6.51
N GLN A 242 -14.93 13.21 6.64
CA GLN A 242 -15.62 14.46 6.33
C GLN A 242 -15.97 14.56 4.85
N TYR A 243 -15.03 14.18 3.98
CA TYR A 243 -15.28 14.14 2.54
C TYR A 243 -16.42 13.17 2.20
N LEU A 244 -16.38 11.93 2.72
CA LEU A 244 -17.45 10.95 2.51
C LEU A 244 -18.81 11.46 2.98
N ARG A 245 -18.86 12.13 4.13
CA ARG A 245 -20.09 12.75 4.64
C ARG A 245 -20.66 13.76 3.64
N GLN A 246 -19.81 14.64 3.11
CA GLN A 246 -20.23 15.63 2.11
C GLN A 246 -20.82 14.95 0.87
N GLN A 247 -20.20 13.87 0.39
CA GLN A 247 -20.72 13.14 -0.78
C GLN A 247 -22.07 12.49 -0.52
N VAL A 248 -22.26 11.88 0.67
CA VAL A 248 -23.53 11.28 1.09
C VAL A 248 -24.65 12.33 1.24
N ASP A 249 -24.30 13.54 1.67
CA ASP A 249 -25.21 14.68 1.81
C ASP A 249 -25.59 15.30 0.45
N ILE A 250 -24.66 15.33 -0.50
CA ILE A 250 -24.86 15.88 -1.86
C ILE A 250 -25.67 14.92 -2.74
N PHE A 251 -25.32 13.63 -2.76
CA PHE A 251 -25.87 12.67 -3.70
C PHE A 251 -26.98 11.82 -3.05
N GLN A 252 -28.14 11.79 -3.70
CA GLN A 252 -29.27 10.95 -3.28
C GLN A 252 -28.88 9.46 -3.34
N ASP A 253 -28.30 9.05 -4.47
CA ASP A 253 -27.92 7.67 -4.79
C ASP A 253 -26.42 7.42 -4.51
N PHE A 254 -25.98 7.62 -3.28
CA PHE A 254 -24.59 7.39 -2.87
C PHE A 254 -24.54 6.59 -1.58
N LYS A 255 -23.79 5.48 -1.61
CA LYS A 255 -23.64 4.54 -0.50
C LYS A 255 -22.18 4.36 -0.12
N VAL A 256 -21.91 4.33 1.17
CA VAL A 256 -20.60 4.12 1.77
C VAL A 256 -20.66 2.94 2.71
N VAL A 257 -19.73 2.00 2.53
CA VAL A 257 -19.52 0.85 3.40
C VAL A 257 -18.11 0.94 3.98
N LEU A 258 -18.00 1.00 5.30
CA LEU A 258 -16.74 1.09 6.03
C LEU A 258 -16.38 -0.32 6.52
N GLY A 259 -15.23 -0.85 6.08
CA GLY A 259 -14.63 -2.05 6.67
C GLY A 259 -13.63 -1.65 7.75
N VAL A 260 -13.87 -1.99 9.01
CA VAL A 260 -13.03 -1.53 10.13
C VAL A 260 -12.66 -2.68 11.05
N ARG A 261 -11.39 -2.79 11.43
CA ARG A 261 -10.98 -3.77 12.45
C ARG A 261 -11.56 -3.38 13.82
N GLU A 262 -12.03 -4.36 14.58
CA GLU A 262 -12.82 -4.11 15.80
C GLU A 262 -12.06 -3.31 16.88
N ASP A 263 -10.79 -3.63 17.13
CA ASP A 263 -9.93 -2.90 18.09
C ASP A 263 -9.66 -1.45 17.65
N ILE A 264 -9.52 -1.20 16.34
CA ILE A 264 -9.41 0.15 15.76
C ILE A 264 -10.73 0.91 15.94
N TYR A 265 -11.86 0.28 15.61
CA TYR A 265 -13.17 0.91 15.80
C TYR A 265 -13.38 1.31 17.26
N GLU A 266 -13.13 0.41 18.22
CA GLU A 266 -13.38 0.71 19.63
C GLU A 266 -12.47 1.83 20.17
N LYS A 267 -11.19 1.87 19.75
CA LYS A 267 -10.27 2.95 20.10
C LYS A 267 -10.71 4.30 19.53
N TYR A 268 -11.18 4.33 18.28
CA TYR A 268 -11.50 5.57 17.55
C TYR A 268 -13.00 5.80 17.33
N LYS A 269 -13.87 5.13 18.07
CA LYS A 269 -15.33 5.15 17.85
C LYS A 269 -15.93 6.55 17.85
N ILE A 270 -15.37 7.45 18.64
CA ILE A 270 -15.81 8.85 18.73
C ILE A 270 -15.61 9.55 17.39
N ILE A 271 -14.49 9.32 16.71
CA ILE A 271 -14.19 9.91 15.40
C ILE A 271 -15.20 9.43 14.36
N PHE A 272 -15.41 8.12 14.28
CA PHE A 272 -16.39 7.55 13.35
C PHE A 272 -17.80 8.10 13.64
N LYS A 273 -18.28 8.03 14.88
CA LYS A 273 -19.65 8.45 15.25
C LYS A 273 -19.90 9.94 15.06
N ASN A 274 -18.92 10.80 15.37
CA ASN A 274 -19.12 12.24 15.34
C ASN A 274 -19.03 12.82 13.93
N ILE A 275 -18.17 12.27 13.07
CA ILE A 275 -17.94 12.82 11.73
C ILE A 275 -18.92 12.23 10.73
N LEU A 276 -19.00 10.92 10.66
CA LEU A 276 -19.81 10.20 9.69
C LEU A 276 -20.82 9.33 10.43
N LEU A 277 -22.06 9.81 10.56
CA LEU A 277 -23.08 9.19 11.39
C LEU A 277 -23.51 7.82 10.83
N VAL A 278 -22.78 6.79 11.23
CA VAL A 278 -23.07 5.38 10.90
C VAL A 278 -24.40 5.00 11.54
N ARG A 279 -25.39 4.65 10.72
CA ARG A 279 -26.74 4.27 11.17
C ARG A 279 -26.93 2.76 11.31
N GLY A 280 -26.15 1.97 10.58
CA GLY A 280 -26.12 0.50 10.68
C GLY A 280 -24.70 -0.02 10.87
N ARG A 281 -24.55 -1.01 11.75
CA ARG A 281 -23.28 -1.70 12.02
C ARG A 281 -23.52 -3.21 12.08
N PHE A 282 -22.65 -3.96 11.41
CA PHE A 282 -22.55 -5.40 11.56
C PHE A 282 -21.19 -5.79 12.11
N ASP A 283 -21.18 -6.44 13.27
CA ASP A 283 -19.97 -7.01 13.85
C ASP A 283 -19.92 -8.52 13.56
N LEU A 284 -18.94 -8.91 12.74
CA LEU A 284 -18.72 -10.28 12.30
C LEU A 284 -18.31 -11.23 13.43
N ASP A 285 -17.79 -10.70 14.54
CA ASP A 285 -17.35 -11.52 15.68
C ASP A 285 -18.53 -12.00 16.54
N ASN A 286 -19.64 -11.24 16.52
CA ASN A 286 -20.85 -11.50 17.28
C ASN A 286 -21.90 -12.35 16.52
N ALA A 287 -21.72 -12.55 15.21
CA ALA A 287 -22.65 -13.29 14.35
C ALA A 287 -22.54 -14.84 14.39
N ARG A 288 -21.92 -15.41 15.44
CA ARG A 288 -21.32 -16.76 15.46
C ARG A 288 -22.22 -17.92 14.99
N VAL A 289 -23.48 -17.98 15.41
CA VAL A 289 -24.33 -19.18 15.23
C VAL A 289 -24.56 -19.54 13.76
N ARG A 290 -24.52 -18.56 12.84
CA ARG A 290 -24.71 -18.81 11.39
C ARG A 290 -23.42 -19.02 10.61
N ARG A 291 -22.26 -18.75 11.21
CA ARG A 291 -20.95 -18.79 10.50
C ARG A 291 -20.17 -20.08 10.74
N GLU A 292 -20.57 -20.92 11.69
CA GLU A 292 -19.85 -22.15 12.01
C GLU A 292 -19.89 -23.17 10.85
N GLU A 293 -21.05 -23.32 10.19
CA GLU A 293 -21.20 -24.19 9.00
C GLU A 293 -20.33 -23.71 7.82
N GLU A 294 -20.26 -22.40 7.62
CA GLU A 294 -19.46 -21.76 6.56
C GLU A 294 -17.96 -21.93 6.80
N LEU A 295 -17.56 -21.75 8.05
CA LEU A 295 -16.19 -21.94 8.49
C LEU A 295 -15.78 -23.41 8.39
N GLU A 296 -16.69 -24.35 8.68
CA GLU A 296 -16.46 -25.79 8.51
C GLU A 296 -16.30 -26.17 7.04
N ASP A 297 -17.13 -25.61 6.15
CA ASP A 297 -16.98 -25.79 4.71
C ASP A 297 -15.66 -25.18 4.19
N HIS A 298 -15.29 -23.98 4.65
CA HIS A 298 -14.00 -23.36 4.34
C HIS A 298 -12.83 -24.23 4.79
N PHE A 299 -12.89 -24.75 6.03
CA PHE A 299 -11.92 -25.70 6.55
C PHE A 299 -11.80 -26.91 5.63
N ARG A 300 -12.92 -27.57 5.32
CA ARG A 300 -12.93 -28.74 4.44
C ARG A 300 -12.25 -28.43 3.09
N ARG A 301 -12.67 -27.37 2.40
CA ARG A 301 -12.07 -26.95 1.12
C ARG A 301 -10.59 -26.62 1.21
N ALA A 302 -10.17 -25.92 2.26
CA ALA A 302 -8.77 -25.53 2.43
C ALA A 302 -7.85 -26.75 2.61
N PHE A 303 -8.33 -27.80 3.28
CA PHE A 303 -7.57 -29.02 3.57
C PHE A 303 -7.87 -30.20 2.63
N GLU A 304 -8.89 -30.12 1.75
CA GLU A 304 -9.29 -31.16 0.79
C GLU A 304 -8.13 -31.66 -0.09
N SER A 305 -7.23 -30.76 -0.51
CA SER A 305 -6.10 -31.07 -1.39
C SER A 305 -4.92 -31.76 -0.69
N TRP A 306 -4.98 -31.98 0.63
CA TRP A 306 -3.86 -32.48 1.41
C TRP A 306 -3.71 -33.99 1.37
N ASN A 307 -2.97 -34.47 0.38
CA ASN A 307 -2.48 -35.85 0.37
C ASN A 307 -1.18 -36.00 1.21
N CYS A 308 -1.28 -35.86 2.54
CA CYS A 308 -0.12 -36.07 3.41
C CYS A 308 0.27 -37.55 3.48
N LYS A 309 1.38 -37.89 2.81
CA LYS A 309 1.91 -39.26 2.76
C LYS A 309 2.55 -39.72 4.08
N LYS A 310 2.82 -38.82 5.05
CA LYS A 310 3.48 -39.18 6.32
C LYS A 310 2.51 -39.90 7.25
N GLY A 311 2.80 -41.16 7.57
CA GLY A 311 2.03 -42.04 8.47
C GLY A 311 1.55 -41.37 9.76
N ASN A 312 2.50 -40.83 10.54
CA ASN A 312 2.23 -40.23 11.86
C ASN A 312 2.14 -38.70 11.84
N CYS A 313 1.69 -38.11 10.73
CA CYS A 313 1.50 -36.65 10.69
C CYS A 313 0.32 -36.24 11.57
N LYS A 314 0.52 -35.26 12.46
CA LYS A 314 -0.56 -34.65 13.26
C LYS A 314 -1.70 -34.07 12.40
N CYS A 315 -1.46 -33.83 11.11
CA CYS A 315 -2.45 -33.41 10.13
C CYS A 315 -3.51 -34.47 9.77
N LYS A 316 -3.27 -35.76 10.03
CA LYS A 316 -4.20 -36.86 9.68
C LYS A 316 -5.37 -37.05 10.65
N GLY A 317 -5.36 -36.36 11.79
CA GLY A 317 -6.46 -36.29 12.76
C GLY A 317 -6.80 -34.85 13.09
N LEU A 318 -6.61 -33.97 12.11
CA LEU A 318 -6.96 -32.57 12.21
C LEU A 318 -8.45 -32.46 11.96
N ASP A 319 -9.19 -32.01 12.97
CA ASP A 319 -10.60 -31.69 12.85
C ASP A 319 -10.80 -30.18 12.99
N PHE A 320 -11.93 -29.71 12.48
CA PHE A 320 -12.36 -28.32 12.50
C PHE A 320 -12.27 -27.68 13.90
N ARG A 321 -12.84 -28.35 14.91
CA ARG A 321 -12.94 -27.85 16.30
C ARG A 321 -11.59 -27.70 16.98
N ARG A 322 -10.57 -28.43 16.53
CA ARG A 322 -9.19 -28.33 17.05
C ARG A 322 -8.40 -27.18 16.46
N ILE A 323 -8.89 -26.53 15.42
CA ILE A 323 -8.25 -25.34 14.85
C ILE A 323 -9.00 -24.07 15.24
N THR A 324 -10.32 -24.10 15.17
CA THR A 324 -11.12 -22.90 15.33
C THR A 324 -11.27 -22.48 16.80
N HIS A 325 -11.53 -21.19 17.00
CA HIS A 325 -11.80 -20.58 18.31
C HIS A 325 -10.67 -20.71 19.34
N ARG A 326 -9.45 -21.08 18.93
CA ARG A 326 -8.30 -21.22 19.85
C ARG A 326 -7.53 -19.93 20.05
N TYR A 327 -7.66 -18.97 19.12
CA TYR A 327 -7.00 -17.68 19.23
C TYR A 327 -8.01 -16.54 19.04
N GLU A 328 -8.31 -15.84 20.12
CA GLU A 328 -9.40 -14.87 20.13
C GLU A 328 -9.10 -13.59 19.36
N ASP A 329 -7.84 -13.23 19.14
CA ASP A 329 -7.50 -11.95 18.52
C ASP A 329 -7.52 -12.00 16.97
N VAL A 330 -7.58 -13.19 16.37
CA VAL A 330 -7.51 -13.41 14.91
C VAL A 330 -8.71 -14.21 14.43
N GLY A 331 -9.25 -13.86 13.26
CA GLY A 331 -10.36 -14.59 12.63
C GLY A 331 -9.96 -16.00 12.21
N ASP A 332 -10.88 -16.95 12.37
CA ASP A 332 -10.62 -18.36 12.11
C ASP A 332 -10.36 -18.66 10.63
N HIS A 333 -10.97 -17.91 9.70
CA HIS A 333 -10.67 -18.03 8.26
C HIS A 333 -9.18 -17.82 7.97
N LEU A 334 -8.57 -16.77 8.53
CA LEU A 334 -7.15 -16.49 8.36
C LEU A 334 -6.27 -17.58 8.98
N ILE A 335 -6.68 -18.14 10.13
CA ILE A 335 -5.97 -19.26 10.74
C ILE A 335 -5.99 -20.47 9.81
N ILE A 336 -7.16 -20.82 9.27
CA ILE A 336 -7.34 -21.92 8.32
C ILE A 336 -6.44 -21.72 7.10
N ASP A 337 -6.47 -20.54 6.47
CA ASP A 337 -5.67 -20.22 5.29
C ASP A 337 -4.17 -20.36 5.52
N ILE A 338 -3.66 -19.80 6.62
CA ILE A 338 -2.23 -19.86 6.97
C ILE A 338 -1.79 -21.31 7.22
N LEU A 339 -2.58 -22.09 7.96
CA LEU A 339 -2.27 -23.49 8.25
C LEU A 339 -2.34 -24.36 7.00
N ALA A 340 -3.36 -24.15 6.14
CA ALA A 340 -3.58 -24.89 4.90
C ALA A 340 -2.46 -24.67 3.87
N LYS A 341 -1.83 -23.50 3.83
CA LYS A 341 -0.67 -23.25 2.96
C LYS A 341 0.64 -23.78 3.53
N ASN A 342 0.72 -24.02 4.84
CA ASN A 342 1.94 -24.47 5.47
C ASN A 342 1.70 -25.53 6.55
N HIS A 343 1.62 -26.80 6.09
CA HIS A 343 1.43 -27.96 6.96
C HIS A 343 2.41 -28.07 8.15
N GLN A 344 3.58 -27.43 8.08
CA GLN A 344 4.59 -27.48 9.13
C GLN A 344 4.16 -26.72 10.39
N LEU A 345 3.21 -25.77 10.24
CA LEU A 345 2.71 -24.95 11.34
C LEU A 345 1.76 -25.72 12.27
N ILE A 346 1.05 -26.73 11.77
CA ILE A 346 -0.05 -27.38 12.50
C ILE A 346 0.39 -27.95 13.83
N SER A 347 1.51 -28.70 13.87
CA SER A 347 1.92 -29.34 15.13
C SER A 347 2.09 -28.29 16.23
N LYS A 348 2.75 -27.19 15.88
CA LYS A 348 3.03 -26.11 16.81
C LYS A 348 1.78 -25.31 17.15
N TYR A 349 0.88 -25.11 16.19
CA TYR A 349 -0.42 -24.49 16.44
C TYR A 349 -1.28 -25.31 17.40
N LEU A 350 -1.35 -26.62 17.20
CA LEU A 350 -2.07 -27.53 18.10
C LEU A 350 -1.52 -27.48 19.53
N GLU A 351 -0.20 -27.32 19.68
CA GLU A 351 0.47 -27.19 20.98
C GLU A 351 0.22 -25.83 21.64
N CYS A 352 0.36 -24.73 20.91
CA CYS A 352 0.33 -23.37 21.48
C CYS A 352 -1.08 -22.77 21.58
N GLY A 353 -2.00 -23.12 20.67
CA GLY A 353 -3.31 -22.46 20.54
C GLY A 353 -3.25 -21.03 19.98
N ASN A 354 -2.07 -20.41 19.99
CA ASN A 354 -1.84 -19.05 19.51
C ASN A 354 -1.10 -19.05 18.16
N LEU A 355 -1.67 -18.35 17.16
CA LEU A 355 -1.10 -18.31 15.81
C LEU A 355 0.19 -17.46 15.74
N LEU A 356 0.27 -16.36 16.50
CA LEU A 356 1.46 -15.51 16.56
C LEU A 356 2.65 -16.33 17.11
N ASP A 357 2.49 -16.97 18.27
CA ASP A 357 3.55 -17.80 18.88
C ASP A 357 3.99 -18.96 17.98
N THR A 358 3.03 -19.52 17.25
CA THR A 358 3.28 -20.55 16.23
C THR A 358 4.19 -20.02 15.13
N LEU A 359 3.86 -18.85 14.56
CA LEU A 359 4.63 -18.23 13.50
C LEU A 359 6.00 -17.75 13.98
N LEU A 360 6.11 -17.19 15.19
CA LEU A 360 7.40 -16.80 15.78
C LEU A 360 8.33 -18.01 15.93
N SER A 361 7.82 -19.10 16.50
CA SER A 361 8.57 -20.36 16.62
C SER A 361 8.99 -20.90 15.25
N HIS A 362 8.12 -20.73 14.24
CA HIS A 362 8.40 -21.14 12.88
C HIS A 362 9.47 -20.29 12.21
N PHE A 363 9.43 -18.96 12.35
CA PHE A 363 10.48 -18.08 11.82
C PHE A 363 11.84 -18.33 12.48
N ASP A 364 11.89 -18.63 13.78
CA ASP A 364 13.12 -19.10 14.45
C ASP A 364 13.67 -20.39 13.83
N ALA A 365 12.77 -21.33 13.53
CA ALA A 365 13.15 -22.58 12.89
C ALA A 365 13.64 -22.34 11.45
N LEU A 366 13.05 -21.40 10.71
CA LEU A 366 13.51 -20.99 9.38
C LEU A 366 14.90 -20.37 9.46
N HIS A 367 15.15 -19.47 10.41
CA HIS A 367 16.47 -18.86 10.61
C HIS A 367 17.56 -19.92 10.81
N LYS A 368 17.27 -20.96 11.61
CA LYS A 368 18.23 -22.04 11.89
C LYS A 368 18.37 -23.07 10.76
N LYS A 369 17.28 -23.44 10.08
CA LYS A 369 17.24 -24.62 9.18
C LYS A 369 17.09 -24.27 7.70
N LYS A 370 16.62 -23.07 7.38
CA LYS A 370 16.29 -22.61 6.02
C LYS A 370 16.68 -21.14 5.86
N ARG A 371 17.95 -20.83 6.15
CA ARG A 371 18.48 -19.47 6.23
C ARG A 371 18.13 -18.59 5.03
N MET A 372 18.34 -19.06 3.80
CA MET A 372 18.00 -18.29 2.59
C MET A 372 16.51 -17.87 2.52
N LEU A 373 15.59 -18.77 2.89
CA LEU A 373 14.16 -18.44 2.92
C LEU A 373 13.87 -17.40 4.01
N PHE A 374 14.46 -17.56 5.19
CA PHE A 374 14.33 -16.59 6.27
C PHE A 374 14.82 -15.20 5.85
N GLU A 375 16.04 -15.11 5.29
CA GLU A 375 16.64 -13.85 4.87
C GLU A 375 15.83 -13.16 3.76
N CYS A 376 15.33 -13.91 2.76
CA CYS A 376 14.43 -13.33 1.74
C CYS A 376 13.14 -12.77 2.38
N LEU A 377 12.52 -13.48 3.33
CA LEU A 377 11.32 -13.00 4.01
C LEU A 377 11.60 -11.77 4.87
N MET A 378 12.70 -11.76 5.62
CA MET A 378 13.12 -10.62 6.42
C MET A 378 13.45 -9.40 5.55
N TYR A 379 14.08 -9.60 4.39
CA TYR A 379 14.35 -8.52 3.45
C TYR A 379 13.04 -7.88 2.94
N ILE A 380 12.02 -8.69 2.61
CA ILE A 380 10.69 -8.18 2.25
C ILE A 380 10.07 -7.42 3.42
N VAL A 381 10.22 -7.89 4.67
CA VAL A 381 9.74 -7.15 5.85
C VAL A 381 10.41 -5.78 5.94
N ILE A 382 11.73 -5.73 5.84
CA ILE A 382 12.52 -4.49 5.93
C ILE A 382 12.07 -3.48 4.86
N LYS A 383 11.85 -3.95 3.64
CA LYS A 383 11.44 -3.10 2.51
C LYS A 383 9.92 -2.85 2.44
N GLY A 384 9.10 -3.60 3.17
CA GLY A 384 7.63 -3.62 3.03
C GLY A 384 7.14 -4.46 1.85
N LYS A 385 7.82 -4.35 0.71
CA LYS A 385 7.57 -5.06 -0.55
C LYS A 385 8.89 -5.29 -1.30
N PHE A 386 8.90 -6.19 -2.30
CA PHE A 386 10.08 -6.42 -3.13
C PHE A 386 9.71 -6.64 -4.59
N LYS A 387 10.27 -5.85 -5.51
CA LYS A 387 10.11 -6.10 -6.95
C LYS A 387 11.16 -7.11 -7.40
N GLN A 388 10.77 -8.12 -8.17
CA GLN A 388 11.66 -9.25 -8.50
C GLN A 388 12.91 -8.89 -9.31
N ASP A 389 12.89 -7.74 -10.00
CA ASP A 389 14.02 -7.24 -10.78
C ASP A 389 14.75 -6.08 -10.09
N ASP A 390 14.34 -5.71 -8.86
CA ASP A 390 15.08 -4.73 -8.07
C ASP A 390 16.41 -5.32 -7.62
N ILE A 391 17.42 -4.44 -7.60
CA ILE A 391 18.72 -4.76 -7.03
C ILE A 391 18.58 -4.83 -5.50
N VAL A 392 19.03 -5.95 -4.92
CA VAL A 392 19.13 -6.10 -3.48
C VAL A 392 20.05 -4.99 -2.93
N ASN A 393 19.54 -4.25 -1.96
CA ASN A 393 20.26 -3.18 -1.30
C ASN A 393 21.37 -3.78 -0.43
N GLU A 394 22.61 -3.59 -0.87
CA GLU A 394 23.82 -4.13 -0.25
C GLU A 394 24.00 -3.62 1.19
N ASP A 395 23.72 -2.34 1.46
CA ASP A 395 23.80 -1.77 2.82
C ASP A 395 22.86 -2.49 3.79
N VAL A 396 21.60 -2.73 3.40
CA VAL A 396 20.66 -3.51 4.22
C VAL A 396 21.16 -4.95 4.40
N LYS A 397 21.61 -5.59 3.32
CA LYS A 397 22.10 -6.97 3.38
C LYS A 397 23.28 -7.09 4.35
N ASP A 398 24.26 -6.22 4.23
CA ASP A 398 25.50 -6.25 5.02
C ASP A 398 25.23 -5.93 6.49
N ASN A 399 24.39 -4.93 6.77
CA ASN A 399 24.04 -4.58 8.14
C ASN A 399 23.29 -5.71 8.85
N PHE A 400 22.51 -6.54 8.15
CA PHE A 400 21.84 -7.69 8.74
C PHE A 400 22.64 -9.00 8.60
N GLY A 401 23.79 -8.99 7.92
CA GLY A 401 24.61 -10.18 7.67
C GLY A 401 23.90 -11.23 6.81
N PHE A 402 23.04 -10.77 5.90
CA PHE A 402 22.33 -11.64 4.97
C PHE A 402 23.23 -12.05 3.81
N SER A 403 23.00 -13.23 3.25
CA SER A 403 23.77 -13.76 2.11
C SER A 403 22.92 -13.85 0.84
N ILE A 404 21.78 -13.14 0.82
CA ILE A 404 20.85 -13.12 -0.32
C ILE A 404 21.41 -12.33 -1.50
N THR A 405 21.03 -12.75 -2.70
CA THR A 405 21.27 -12.04 -3.96
C THR A 405 19.95 -11.90 -4.72
N ASN A 406 19.92 -11.15 -5.82
CA ASN A 406 18.72 -11.03 -6.66
C ASN A 406 18.18 -12.42 -7.09
N ASP A 407 19.10 -13.34 -7.38
CA ASP A 407 18.80 -14.73 -7.72
C ASP A 407 18.16 -15.53 -6.58
N SER A 408 18.40 -15.17 -5.31
CA SER A 408 17.85 -15.89 -4.16
C SER A 408 16.33 -15.90 -4.19
N PHE A 409 15.70 -14.78 -4.58
CA PHE A 409 14.24 -14.66 -4.67
C PHE A 409 13.65 -15.54 -5.76
N LYS A 410 14.34 -15.66 -6.91
CA LYS A 410 13.95 -16.54 -8.03
C LYS A 410 14.17 -18.03 -7.69
N LYS A 411 15.23 -18.35 -6.95
CA LYS A 411 15.58 -19.74 -6.57
C LYS A 411 14.76 -20.26 -5.38
N CYS A 412 14.27 -19.40 -4.50
CA CYS A 412 13.58 -19.78 -3.28
C CYS A 412 12.10 -20.11 -3.50
N LYS A 413 11.81 -21.29 -4.07
CA LYS A 413 10.45 -21.76 -4.36
C LYS A 413 9.51 -21.79 -3.14
N LEU A 414 10.06 -21.85 -1.93
CA LEU A 414 9.25 -21.86 -0.69
C LEU A 414 8.66 -20.49 -0.34
N LEU A 415 9.13 -19.39 -0.96
CA LEU A 415 8.61 -18.04 -0.72
C LEU A 415 7.12 -17.95 -0.99
N GLN A 416 6.63 -18.62 -2.03
CA GLN A 416 5.22 -18.59 -2.45
C GLN A 416 4.23 -19.03 -1.36
N LYS A 417 4.70 -19.71 -0.30
CA LYS A 417 3.88 -20.07 0.86
C LYS A 417 3.54 -18.89 1.77
N TYR A 418 4.36 -17.84 1.73
CA TYR A 418 4.22 -16.64 2.57
C TYR A 418 3.90 -15.41 1.74
N THR A 419 4.31 -15.40 0.47
CA THR A 419 4.19 -14.24 -0.42
C THR A 419 3.31 -14.51 -1.64
N LYS A 420 2.72 -13.43 -2.16
CA LYS A 420 2.07 -13.37 -3.47
C LYS A 420 2.72 -12.27 -4.30
N ASN A 421 2.63 -12.42 -5.62
CA ASN A 421 2.88 -11.30 -6.51
C ASN A 421 1.63 -10.43 -6.53
N MET A 422 1.83 -9.12 -6.53
CA MET A 422 0.78 -8.11 -6.63
C MET A 422 1.17 -7.13 -7.73
N SER A 423 0.23 -6.84 -8.64
CA SER A 423 0.42 -5.82 -9.66
C SER A 423 0.50 -4.42 -9.03
N VAL A 424 0.98 -3.44 -9.80
CA VAL A 424 1.04 -2.04 -9.37
C VAL A 424 -0.35 -1.50 -9.02
N ALA A 425 -1.37 -1.81 -9.83
CA ALA A 425 -2.75 -1.39 -9.61
C ALA A 425 -3.34 -1.98 -8.32
N GLU A 426 -3.06 -3.25 -8.04
CA GLU A 426 -3.47 -3.88 -6.78
C GLU A 426 -2.74 -3.27 -5.57
N LEU A 427 -1.46 -2.88 -5.70
CA LEU A 427 -0.75 -2.21 -4.62
C LEU A 427 -1.33 -0.83 -4.31
N VAL A 428 -1.65 -0.03 -5.34
CA VAL A 428 -2.27 1.29 -5.15
C VAL A 428 -3.58 1.13 -4.36
N SER A 429 -4.46 0.23 -4.77
CA SER A 429 -5.75 0.01 -4.09
C SER A 429 -5.66 -0.56 -2.67
N VAL A 430 -4.55 -1.25 -2.32
CA VAL A 430 -4.37 -1.87 -0.99
C VAL A 430 -3.52 -1.01 -0.05
N HIS A 431 -2.50 -0.33 -0.58
CA HIS A 431 -1.48 0.39 0.18
C HIS A 431 -1.64 1.92 0.11
N GLY A 432 -2.53 2.45 -0.74
CA GLY A 432 -2.76 3.89 -0.90
C GLY A 432 -1.52 4.63 -1.42
N GLU A 433 -0.69 3.96 -2.21
CA GLU A 433 0.52 4.53 -2.79
C GLU A 433 0.24 4.99 -4.22
N ASP A 434 0.62 6.23 -4.55
CA ASP A 434 0.50 6.81 -5.88
C ASP A 434 1.64 6.31 -6.78
N MET A 435 1.64 5.00 -7.07
CA MET A 435 2.68 4.36 -7.88
C MET A 435 2.34 4.46 -9.36
N SER A 436 2.68 5.58 -10.00
CA SER A 436 2.68 5.69 -11.45
C SER A 436 3.80 4.84 -12.02
N HIS A 437 3.52 3.66 -12.58
CA HIS A 437 4.13 3.13 -13.82
C HIS A 437 3.57 1.76 -14.22
N ASP A 438 3.40 1.63 -15.52
CA ASP A 438 3.08 0.45 -16.33
C ASP A 438 4.27 -0.55 -16.36
N SER A 439 4.68 -1.08 -15.20
CA SER A 439 5.66 -2.18 -15.18
C SER A 439 4.94 -3.52 -15.08
N GLU A 440 5.09 -4.36 -16.11
CA GLU A 440 4.58 -5.75 -16.14
C GLU A 440 5.05 -6.62 -14.95
N THR A 441 6.10 -6.19 -14.22
CA THR A 441 6.67 -6.94 -13.10
C THR A 441 6.03 -6.57 -11.77
N GLY A 442 5.23 -7.49 -11.23
CA GLY A 442 4.58 -7.36 -9.92
C GLY A 442 5.56 -7.40 -8.73
N TYR A 443 5.09 -6.91 -7.59
CA TYR A 443 5.85 -6.93 -6.33
C TYR A 443 5.51 -8.18 -5.53
N LEU A 444 6.53 -8.77 -4.92
CA LEU A 444 6.38 -9.75 -3.86
C LEU A 444 5.99 -9.03 -2.56
N VAL A 445 4.78 -9.34 -2.09
CA VAL A 445 4.25 -8.91 -0.79
C VAL A 445 3.84 -10.14 0.00
N PHE A 446 3.72 -10.00 1.32
CA PHE A 446 3.15 -11.06 2.14
C PHE A 446 1.69 -11.31 1.74
N ARG A 447 1.27 -12.58 1.67
CA ARG A 447 -0.10 -12.97 1.32
C ARG A 447 -1.13 -12.40 2.27
N HIS A 448 -0.78 -12.35 3.54
CA HIS A 448 -1.60 -11.82 4.61
C HIS A 448 -0.77 -10.89 5.48
N VAL A 449 -1.39 -9.78 5.90
CA VAL A 449 -0.79 -8.80 6.82
C VAL A 449 -0.32 -9.46 8.12
N PHE A 450 -1.01 -10.49 8.61
CA PHE A 450 -0.61 -11.21 9.82
C PHE A 450 0.71 -11.98 9.68
N LEU A 451 1.03 -12.49 8.49
CA LEU A 451 2.33 -13.10 8.23
C LEU A 451 3.44 -12.04 8.25
N TYR A 452 3.17 -10.85 7.71
CA TYR A 452 4.09 -9.71 7.81
C TYR A 452 4.30 -9.31 9.27
N LEU A 453 3.23 -9.15 10.05
CA LEU A 453 3.30 -8.84 11.48
C LEU A 453 4.16 -9.86 12.22
N ALA A 454 3.88 -11.15 12.08
CA ALA A 454 4.67 -12.18 12.76
C ALA A 454 6.14 -12.21 12.30
N ALA A 455 6.42 -11.93 11.02
CA ALA A 455 7.78 -11.83 10.51
C ALA A 455 8.51 -10.59 11.05
N PHE A 456 7.83 -9.45 11.15
CA PHE A 456 8.34 -8.22 11.76
C PHE A 456 8.65 -8.43 13.25
N HIS A 457 7.76 -9.09 13.99
CA HIS A 457 8.00 -9.48 15.38
C HIS A 457 9.26 -10.34 15.51
N SER A 458 9.42 -11.34 14.62
CA SER A 458 10.62 -12.18 14.61
C SER A 458 11.88 -11.35 14.32
N LEU A 459 11.83 -10.43 13.36
CA LEU A 459 12.96 -9.57 12.99
C LEU A 459 13.35 -8.65 14.16
N PHE A 460 12.37 -7.97 14.75
CA PHE A 460 12.57 -7.04 15.86
C PHE A 460 13.17 -7.75 17.07
N ARG A 461 12.68 -8.95 17.41
CA ARG A 461 13.22 -9.74 18.53
C ARG A 461 14.69 -10.10 18.32
N MET A 462 15.11 -10.36 17.10
CA MET A 462 16.50 -10.70 16.78
C MET A 462 17.39 -9.45 16.68
N TYR A 463 16.86 -8.36 16.13
CA TYR A 463 17.65 -7.18 15.77
C TYR A 463 16.88 -5.88 16.06
N PRO A 464 16.60 -5.52 17.33
CA PRO A 464 15.68 -4.42 17.66
C PRO A 464 16.14 -3.08 17.08
N THR A 465 17.37 -2.65 17.34
CA THR A 465 17.89 -1.36 16.85
C THR A 465 18.05 -1.32 15.33
N LYS A 466 18.47 -2.43 14.69
CA LYS A 466 18.57 -2.50 13.22
C LYS A 466 17.19 -2.46 12.57
N THR A 467 16.20 -3.12 13.18
CA THR A 467 14.80 -3.08 12.73
C THR A 467 14.30 -1.63 12.78
N MET A 468 14.52 -0.94 13.90
CA MET A 468 14.15 0.48 14.04
C MET A 468 14.86 1.41 13.05
N LYS A 469 16.07 1.06 12.57
CA LYS A 469 16.83 1.89 11.63
C LYS A 469 16.43 1.69 10.18
N TYR A 470 16.32 0.43 9.77
CA TYR A 470 16.33 0.05 8.36
C TYR A 470 14.97 -0.36 7.83
N CYS A 471 14.02 -0.73 8.69
CA CYS A 471 12.68 -1.07 8.23
C CYS A 471 11.93 0.18 7.75
N ASN A 472 10.96 -0.05 6.87
CA ASN A 472 9.98 0.95 6.50
C ASN A 472 9.43 1.66 7.76
N ILE A 473 9.49 2.99 7.75
CA ILE A 473 9.15 3.81 8.92
C ILE A 473 7.67 3.69 9.29
N ASP A 474 6.79 3.61 8.30
CA ASP A 474 5.35 3.45 8.52
C ASP A 474 5.05 2.10 9.18
N ALA A 475 5.80 1.04 8.84
CA ALA A 475 5.68 -0.25 9.53
C ALA A 475 6.13 -0.13 11.00
N ILE A 476 7.21 0.61 11.28
CA ILE A 476 7.67 0.86 12.66
C ILE A 476 6.60 1.63 13.45
N LEU A 477 6.07 2.71 12.88
CA LEU A 477 5.04 3.54 13.50
C LEU A 477 3.73 2.74 13.71
N GLN A 478 3.42 1.82 12.81
CA GLN A 478 2.21 1.01 12.97
C GLN A 478 2.35 -0.12 14.00
N ILE A 479 3.53 -0.72 14.11
CA ILE A 479 3.72 -1.99 14.83
C ILE A 479 4.38 -1.78 16.19
N VAL A 480 5.20 -0.75 16.38
CA VAL A 480 6.06 -0.63 17.56
C VAL A 480 5.54 0.42 18.54
N ARG A 481 5.54 0.09 19.82
CA ARG A 481 5.14 0.94 20.95
C ARG A 481 6.21 0.91 22.03
N PRO A 482 6.37 1.96 22.84
CA PRO A 482 7.25 1.89 24.00
C PRO A 482 6.73 0.83 25.00
N GLN A 483 7.66 0.13 25.66
CA GLN A 483 7.38 -0.74 26.80
C GLN A 483 7.08 0.13 28.02
N THR A 484 5.83 0.57 28.18
CA THR A 484 5.39 1.40 29.30
C THR A 484 5.60 0.70 30.66
N ILE A 485 5.87 1.48 31.73
CA ILE A 485 5.57 1.14 33.14
C ILE A 485 5.25 2.45 33.89
N PRO A 486 4.40 2.47 34.93
CA PRO A 486 2.95 2.20 34.98
C PRO A 486 2.17 3.51 35.26
N ASN A 487 1.04 3.75 34.55
CA ASN A 487 -0.13 4.54 34.99
C ASN A 487 -1.07 4.96 33.84
N GLU A 488 -0.81 4.58 32.60
CA GLU A 488 -1.74 4.87 31.49
C GLU A 488 -2.39 3.57 31.00
N GLU A 489 -3.72 3.61 30.88
CA GLU A 489 -4.55 2.56 30.30
C GLU A 489 -3.86 1.95 29.08
N GLY A 490 -3.62 0.64 29.15
CA GLY A 490 -2.83 -0.07 28.17
C GLY A 490 -3.39 0.11 26.77
N ASP A 491 -2.51 0.47 25.83
CA ASP A 491 -2.81 0.50 24.39
C ASP A 491 -3.60 -0.75 24.00
N SER A 492 -4.87 -0.57 23.65
CA SER A 492 -5.82 -1.65 23.38
C SER A 492 -5.59 -2.30 22.01
N ILE A 493 -4.72 -1.70 21.19
CA ILE A 493 -4.40 -2.20 19.85
C ILE A 493 -3.61 -3.51 19.94
N LYS A 494 -4.09 -4.50 19.19
CA LYS A 494 -3.51 -5.83 19.17
C LYS A 494 -2.24 -5.86 18.31
N PHE A 495 -1.41 -6.89 18.56
CA PHE A 495 -0.20 -7.21 17.79
C PHE A 495 0.91 -6.14 17.77
N CYS A 496 0.84 -5.13 18.64
CA CYS A 496 1.95 -4.20 18.83
C CYS A 496 3.16 -4.88 19.50
N ILE A 497 4.37 -4.47 19.13
CA ILE A 497 5.63 -4.84 19.77
C ILE A 497 5.99 -3.79 20.81
N LYS A 498 6.42 -4.23 22.00
CA LYS A 498 6.94 -3.34 23.04
C LYS A 498 8.46 -3.19 22.90
N ALA A 499 8.91 -1.99 22.59
CA ALA A 499 10.31 -1.62 22.47
C ALA A 499 10.84 -1.06 23.80
N ASP A 500 12.04 -1.50 24.18
CA ASP A 500 12.74 -0.96 25.35
C ASP A 500 13.22 0.49 25.10
N ASN A 501 13.62 1.17 26.19
CA ASN A 501 14.12 2.55 26.12
C ASN A 501 15.32 2.72 25.17
N LYS A 502 16.15 1.67 25.01
CA LYS A 502 17.32 1.74 24.14
C LYS A 502 16.89 1.81 22.67
N ALA A 503 15.99 0.93 22.24
CA ALA A 503 15.46 0.91 20.89
C ALA A 503 14.65 2.19 20.58
N VAL A 504 13.86 2.68 21.53
CA VAL A 504 13.09 3.92 21.38
C VAL A 504 14.00 5.14 21.21
N LYS A 505 15.00 5.31 22.07
CA LYS A 505 15.97 6.42 21.96
C LYS A 505 16.80 6.33 20.68
N PHE A 506 17.16 5.11 20.26
CA PHE A 506 17.87 4.89 19.02
C PHE A 506 17.04 5.32 17.81
N PHE A 507 15.77 4.89 17.71
CA PHE A 507 14.86 5.30 16.65
C PHE A 507 14.72 6.82 16.56
N TYR A 508 14.50 7.48 17.70
CA TYR A 508 14.34 8.92 17.72
C TYR A 508 15.59 9.66 17.23
N LYS A 509 16.78 9.27 17.68
CA LYS A 509 18.03 9.95 17.29
C LYS A 509 18.46 9.66 15.85
N GLU A 510 18.49 8.39 15.48
CA GLU A 510 19.10 7.93 14.23
C GLU A 510 18.11 7.93 13.05
N VAL A 511 16.81 8.05 13.31
CA VAL A 511 15.80 8.04 12.25
C VAL A 511 14.98 9.32 12.26
N VAL A 512 14.38 9.68 13.39
CA VAL A 512 13.47 10.84 13.43
C VAL A 512 14.26 12.15 13.34
N LYS A 513 15.18 12.41 14.28
CA LYS A 513 16.00 13.63 14.32
C LYS A 513 16.90 13.77 13.10
N GLN A 514 17.59 12.69 12.73
CA GLN A 514 18.52 12.73 11.59
C GLN A 514 17.82 13.08 10.26
N LYS A 515 16.53 12.73 10.12
CA LYS A 515 15.75 13.00 8.91
C LYS A 515 14.83 14.22 9.04
N GLY A 516 14.83 14.93 10.16
CA GLY A 516 13.96 16.10 10.38
C GLY A 516 12.47 15.77 10.43
N LEU A 517 12.12 14.59 10.97
CA LEU A 517 10.74 14.06 11.01
C LEU A 517 10.03 14.28 12.35
N GLU A 518 10.59 15.11 13.23
CA GLU A 518 10.07 15.34 14.58
C GLU A 518 8.63 15.85 14.55
N ASP A 519 8.34 16.87 13.73
CA ASP A 519 7.01 17.47 13.67
C ASP A 519 5.97 16.52 13.06
N ALA A 520 6.37 15.70 12.09
CA ALA A 520 5.51 14.73 11.43
C ALA A 520 5.05 13.63 12.38
N TYR A 521 5.90 13.25 13.34
CA TYR A 521 5.64 12.11 14.24
C TYR A 521 5.57 12.50 15.71
N LYS A 522 5.46 13.80 16.03
CA LYS A 522 5.38 14.31 17.41
C LYS A 522 4.28 13.65 18.22
N ASP A 523 3.20 13.22 17.55
CA ASP A 523 2.05 12.60 18.20
C ASP A 523 2.19 11.10 18.43
N HIS A 524 3.21 10.47 17.82
CA HIS A 524 3.45 9.06 17.95
C HIS A 524 3.97 8.67 19.35
N PRO A 525 3.47 7.59 19.99
CA PRO A 525 3.92 7.15 21.31
C PRO A 525 5.43 6.96 21.45
N LEU A 526 6.10 6.44 20.41
CA LEU A 526 7.57 6.30 20.42
C LEU A 526 8.31 7.64 20.52
N VAL A 527 7.82 8.66 19.83
CA VAL A 527 8.45 9.98 19.80
C VAL A 527 8.15 10.72 21.09
N LYS A 528 6.90 10.69 21.56
CA LYS A 528 6.51 11.24 22.88
C LYS A 528 7.35 10.64 24.02
N HIS A 529 7.50 9.32 24.03
CA HIS A 529 8.30 8.61 25.03
C HIS A 529 9.79 8.95 24.93
N ALA A 530 10.35 9.04 23.73
CA ALA A 530 11.75 9.42 23.54
C ALA A 530 12.03 10.83 24.07
N ILE A 531 11.18 11.80 23.75
CA ILE A 531 11.29 13.19 24.23
C ILE A 531 11.14 13.24 25.75
N GLY A 532 10.11 12.58 26.29
CA GLY A 532 9.85 12.56 27.73
C GLY A 532 10.91 11.83 28.58
N THR A 533 11.82 11.08 27.95
CA THR A 533 12.94 10.40 28.62
C THR A 533 14.32 10.98 28.26
N GLU A 534 14.36 12.03 27.45
CA GLU A 534 15.56 12.88 27.22
C GLU A 534 15.64 14.05 28.21
N VAL A 535 14.52 14.44 28.82
CA VAL A 535 14.42 15.33 30.00
C VAL A 535 14.63 14.50 31.27
#